data_AF-A0A6P0I4W7-F1
#
_entry.id   AF-A0A6P0I4W7-F1
#
_cell.length_a   1.000
_cell.length_b   1.000
_cell.length_c   1.000
_cell.angle_alpha   90.00
_cell.angle_beta   90.00
_cell.angle_gamma   90.00
#
_symmetry.space_group_name_H-M   'P 1'
#
loop_
_entity.id
_entity.type
_entity.pdbx_description
1 polymer ?
#
loop_
_entity_poly.entity_id
_entity_poly.type
_entity_poly.pdbx_seq_one_letter_code
_entity_poly.pdbx_strand_id
1 'polypeptide(L)'
;MCWIRYVKIALVNTIGALVAIIWVPVPQAVAQPLLSEQTNSAVSPLETIKSVNNNLKTTKKVNSLSELYQLRDEVKAELNKVSQRPSLQEVEEPWQYKFHLQQYEKTLKDFRNVEANIIKEEKALQSWKEAIAKAKKAVEKGKIIQTNYQTWQEAENLWLEAISNLRQIPQNSLITDKAIEKMIEYQGYLAVASYEKVIAARRWVENIEDDTKNNTSNSSPIAYSLSPGFTMYGDTNRDGELDEADRSSREKWSLSEGALMLFNSDDDNGDQIPDWRDREVNGKTDEADLALVNIQVAENYQDSQIYISTDTDASDYINVFQKTEDGWQPVDISGTEALISREKVLLGVEAKQFADRNWKGVVKLTAIAEKNGRKIASDSIQIGVVPWLMSPNTAPVKELHVSERGFGNQEFVAKIKQIVEKTGAKAQINSGGTTWMQDTKEIGYVQFPSQGKTHNMNVVLKANRPGENDQYARSLLKEDFGWFEVGKPRQLDPLNRWVDAYGNLEVTPPLPGYELGRIYYGKAG
;
A
#
# COMPACT_ATOMS: atom_id res chain seq x y z
N MET A 1 -4.65 -19.71 -22.17
CA MET A 1 -3.33 -20.37 -22.01
C MET A 1 -2.27 -19.51 -22.69
N CYS A 2 -1.65 -18.58 -21.96
CA CYS A 2 -0.54 -17.78 -22.47
C CYS A 2 0.77 -18.52 -22.23
N TRP A 3 1.50 -18.80 -23.30
CA TRP A 3 2.79 -19.48 -23.23
C TRP A 3 3.86 -18.45 -22.82
N ILE A 4 4.45 -18.62 -21.64
CA ILE A 4 5.58 -17.81 -21.17
C ILE A 4 6.73 -17.99 -22.17
N ARG A 5 7.19 -16.88 -22.76
CA ARG A 5 8.39 -16.90 -23.61
C ARG A 5 9.62 -16.85 -22.71
N TYR A 6 10.57 -17.74 -22.94
CA TYR A 6 11.85 -17.73 -22.23
C TYR A 6 12.97 -17.33 -23.17
N VAL A 7 13.91 -16.53 -22.69
CA VAL A 7 15.17 -16.27 -23.39
C VAL A 7 16.24 -17.17 -22.76
N LYS A 8 16.93 -17.94 -23.61
CA LYS A 8 18.11 -18.70 -23.22
C LYS A 8 19.29 -17.74 -23.13
N ILE A 9 19.84 -17.58 -21.94
CA ILE A 9 21.05 -16.80 -21.71
C ILE A 9 22.18 -17.77 -21.39
N ALA A 10 23.21 -17.75 -22.23
CA ALA A 10 24.47 -18.44 -22.01
C ALA A 10 25.34 -17.57 -21.09
N LEU A 11 25.58 -18.06 -19.87
CA LEU A 11 26.51 -17.46 -18.93
C LEU A 11 27.92 -17.95 -19.28
N VAL A 12 28.86 -17.01 -19.44
CA VAL A 12 30.23 -17.28 -19.86
C VAL A 12 31.18 -16.66 -18.84
N ASN A 13 32.21 -17.38 -18.41
CA ASN A 13 33.20 -16.85 -17.47
C ASN A 13 34.19 -15.90 -18.18
N THR A 14 35.10 -15.32 -17.39
CA THR A 14 36.11 -14.35 -17.84
C THR A 14 37.09 -14.89 -18.88
N ILE A 15 37.13 -16.21 -19.13
CA ILE A 15 37.95 -16.86 -20.17
C ILE A 15 37.11 -17.37 -21.36
N GLY A 16 35.82 -17.05 -21.42
CA GLY A 16 34.95 -17.43 -22.55
C GLY A 16 34.39 -18.86 -22.50
N ALA A 17 34.48 -19.56 -21.37
CA ALA A 17 33.86 -20.87 -21.17
C ALA A 17 32.41 -20.74 -20.68
N LEU A 18 31.50 -21.51 -21.29
CA LEU A 18 30.09 -21.59 -20.91
C LEU A 18 29.95 -22.19 -19.50
N VAL A 19 29.44 -21.40 -18.56
CA VAL A 19 29.26 -21.77 -17.15
C VAL A 19 27.87 -22.35 -16.89
N ALA A 20 26.83 -21.78 -17.53
CA ALA A 20 25.47 -22.26 -17.41
C ALA A 20 24.59 -21.71 -18.55
N ILE A 21 23.45 -22.36 -18.80
CA ILE A 21 22.37 -21.82 -19.63
C ILE A 21 21.18 -21.62 -18.72
N ILE A 22 20.78 -20.37 -18.51
CA ILE A 22 19.58 -20.04 -17.73
C ILE A 22 18.44 -19.67 -18.67
N TRP A 23 17.24 -20.11 -18.29
CA TRP A 23 16.00 -19.74 -18.95
C TRP A 23 15.40 -18.59 -18.17
N VAL A 24 15.58 -17.37 -18.67
CA VAL A 24 14.94 -16.21 -18.04
C VAL A 24 13.54 -16.11 -18.65
N PRO A 25 12.47 -16.18 -17.85
CA PRO A 25 11.14 -15.87 -18.35
C PRO A 25 11.17 -14.42 -18.82
N VAL A 26 10.93 -14.21 -20.11
CA VAL A 26 10.55 -12.89 -20.59
C VAL A 26 9.18 -12.66 -19.99
N PRO A 27 8.99 -11.62 -19.17
CA PRO A 27 7.64 -11.25 -18.81
C PRO A 27 6.93 -10.94 -20.13
N GLN A 28 6.02 -11.82 -20.57
CA GLN A 28 4.84 -11.29 -21.25
C GLN A 28 4.31 -10.30 -20.25
N ALA A 29 4.28 -9.01 -20.64
CA ALA A 29 3.68 -7.94 -19.86
C ALA A 29 2.53 -8.56 -19.10
N VAL A 30 2.67 -8.67 -17.77
CA VAL A 30 1.62 -9.23 -16.94
C VAL A 30 0.43 -8.37 -17.29
N ALA A 31 -0.50 -8.98 -18.02
CA ALA A 31 -1.79 -8.41 -18.24
C ALA A 31 -2.35 -8.24 -16.83
N GLN A 32 -2.22 -7.02 -16.30
CA GLN A 32 -3.31 -6.48 -15.53
C GLN A 32 -4.57 -6.74 -16.36
N PRO A 33 -5.67 -7.19 -15.75
CA PRO A 33 -6.94 -7.27 -16.46
C PRO A 33 -7.14 -5.93 -17.16
N LEU A 34 -7.49 -5.97 -18.45
CA LEU A 34 -8.13 -4.83 -19.08
C LEU A 34 -9.30 -4.46 -18.16
N LEU A 35 -9.17 -3.36 -17.43
CA LEU A 35 -10.32 -2.54 -17.08
C LEU A 35 -11.05 -2.32 -18.40
N SER A 36 -12.27 -2.83 -18.47
CA SER A 36 -13.16 -2.67 -19.60
C SER A 36 -13.18 -1.20 -20.00
N GLU A 37 -12.62 -0.89 -21.18
CA GLU A 37 -13.01 0.28 -21.94
C GLU A 37 -14.51 0.16 -22.19
N GLN A 38 -15.33 0.88 -21.43
CA GLN A 38 -16.45 1.59 -22.04
C GLN A 38 -16.96 2.76 -21.20
N THR A 39 -16.79 3.92 -21.84
CA THR A 39 -17.59 5.15 -21.75
C THR A 39 -17.59 5.87 -20.41
N ASN A 40 -16.65 6.80 -20.25
CA ASN A 40 -17.00 8.23 -20.24
C ASN A 40 -15.76 9.11 -20.49
N SER A 41 -15.77 9.76 -21.66
CA SER A 41 -15.16 11.06 -21.96
C SER A 41 -13.87 11.44 -21.20
N ALA A 42 -12.86 10.60 -21.29
CA ALA A 42 -11.47 10.99 -21.07
C ALA A 42 -10.70 10.48 -22.28
N VAL A 43 -10.40 11.41 -23.20
CA VAL A 43 -9.68 11.15 -24.45
C VAL A 43 -8.41 10.37 -24.12
N SER A 44 -8.28 9.17 -24.69
CA SER A 44 -7.12 8.30 -24.49
C SER A 44 -5.82 9.08 -24.79
N PRO A 45 -4.73 8.98 -24.01
CA PRO A 45 -3.48 9.66 -24.33
C PRO A 45 -2.91 9.28 -25.71
N LEU A 46 -3.25 8.10 -26.23
CA LEU A 46 -2.96 7.65 -27.60
C LEU A 46 -3.89 8.31 -28.64
N GLU A 47 -5.16 8.56 -28.29
CA GLU A 47 -6.04 9.46 -29.04
C GLU A 47 -5.64 10.94 -28.90
N THR A 48 -4.93 11.30 -27.84
CA THR A 48 -4.49 12.67 -27.54
C THR A 48 -3.24 13.02 -28.36
N ILE A 49 -2.32 12.08 -28.55
CA ILE A 49 -1.21 12.27 -29.52
C ILE A 49 -1.76 12.28 -30.96
N LYS A 50 -2.76 11.44 -31.29
CA LYS A 50 -3.43 11.49 -32.59
C LYS A 50 -4.25 12.77 -32.80
N SER A 51 -4.90 13.33 -31.77
CA SER A 51 -5.72 14.55 -31.87
C SER A 51 -4.90 15.83 -31.85
N VAL A 52 -3.74 15.83 -31.18
CA VAL A 52 -2.70 16.87 -31.31
C VAL A 52 -2.05 16.82 -32.70
N ASN A 53 -1.72 15.62 -33.23
CA ASN A 53 -1.18 15.45 -34.58
C ASN A 53 -2.17 15.79 -35.72
N ASN A 54 -3.48 15.72 -35.46
CA ASN A 54 -4.49 15.96 -36.50
C ASN A 54 -4.93 17.42 -36.63
N ASN A 55 -4.59 18.31 -35.68
CA ASN A 55 -5.15 19.67 -35.65
C ASN A 55 -4.15 20.82 -35.49
N LEU A 56 -2.84 20.53 -35.39
CA LEU A 56 -1.80 21.45 -35.85
C LEU A 56 -1.27 20.90 -37.18
N LYS A 57 -0.86 21.78 -38.11
CA LYS A 57 -0.18 21.43 -39.36
C LYS A 57 1.23 20.86 -39.13
N THR A 58 1.40 19.98 -38.16
CA THR A 58 2.67 19.31 -37.85
C THR A 58 2.40 17.82 -37.67
N THR A 59 2.41 17.11 -38.80
CA THR A 59 2.54 15.64 -38.91
C THR A 59 3.93 15.17 -38.45
N LYS A 60 4.36 15.52 -37.23
CA LYS A 60 5.70 15.20 -36.74
C LYS A 60 5.60 14.40 -35.44
N LYS A 61 5.78 13.09 -35.55
CA LYS A 61 5.89 12.18 -34.40
C LYS A 61 7.10 12.61 -33.56
N VAL A 62 6.86 13.03 -32.32
CA VAL A 62 7.91 13.42 -31.38
C VAL A 62 8.60 12.17 -30.83
N ASN A 63 9.90 12.06 -31.06
CA ASN A 63 10.71 10.88 -30.70
C ASN A 63 11.85 11.22 -29.72
N SER A 64 12.02 12.49 -29.33
CA SER A 64 13.05 12.90 -28.37
C SER A 64 12.61 14.02 -27.43
N LEU A 65 13.27 14.12 -26.27
CA LEU A 65 13.08 15.23 -25.32
C LEU A 65 13.43 16.60 -25.95
N SER A 66 14.42 16.65 -26.85
CA SER A 66 14.76 17.87 -27.58
C SER A 66 13.61 18.34 -28.48
N GLU A 67 12.90 17.40 -29.13
CA GLU A 67 11.73 17.72 -29.96
C GLU A 67 10.54 18.17 -29.11
N LEU A 68 10.39 17.67 -27.87
CA LEU A 68 9.38 18.19 -26.93
C LEU A 68 9.65 19.65 -26.53
N TYR A 69 10.90 20.04 -26.30
CA TYR A 69 11.23 21.44 -26.03
C TYR A 69 10.99 22.35 -27.23
N GLN A 70 11.32 21.90 -28.45
CA GLN A 70 10.98 22.64 -29.67
C GLN A 70 9.47 22.84 -29.80
N LEU A 71 8.69 21.78 -29.56
CA LEU A 71 7.24 21.85 -29.58
C LEU A 71 6.69 22.81 -28.51
N ARG A 72 7.28 22.81 -27.30
CA ARG A 72 6.90 23.75 -26.24
C ARG A 72 7.10 25.19 -26.70
N ASP A 73 8.23 25.48 -27.33
CA ASP A 73 8.58 26.83 -27.77
C ASP A 73 7.69 27.29 -28.94
N GLU A 74 7.33 26.37 -29.85
CA GLU A 74 6.35 26.62 -30.91
C GLU A 74 4.95 26.94 -30.34
N VAL A 75 4.43 26.09 -29.45
CA VAL A 75 3.10 26.28 -28.83
C VAL A 75 3.09 27.52 -27.94
N LYS A 76 4.20 27.85 -27.27
CA LYS A 76 4.35 29.10 -26.50
C LYS A 76 4.32 30.32 -27.41
N ALA A 77 4.97 30.26 -28.57
CA ALA A 77 4.92 31.32 -29.57
C ALA A 77 3.50 31.50 -30.13
N GLU A 78 2.75 30.41 -30.33
CA GLU A 78 1.32 30.48 -30.69
C GLU A 78 0.47 31.08 -29.57
N LEU A 79 0.66 30.65 -28.31
CA LEU A 79 -0.04 31.22 -27.15
C LEU A 79 0.18 32.73 -27.04
N ASN A 80 1.41 33.18 -27.31
CA ASN A 80 1.76 34.60 -27.36
C ASN A 80 1.19 35.34 -28.59
N LYS A 81 0.85 34.65 -29.69
CA LYS A 81 0.14 35.27 -30.82
C LYS A 81 -1.34 35.45 -30.53
N VAL A 82 -1.93 34.55 -29.74
CA VAL A 82 -3.32 34.62 -29.26
C VAL A 82 -3.41 35.46 -27.96
N SER A 83 -2.51 36.43 -27.77
CA SER A 83 -2.19 37.12 -26.51
C SER A 83 -3.39 37.71 -25.72
N GLN A 84 -3.40 37.42 -24.41
CA GLN A 84 -4.32 37.80 -23.32
C GLN A 84 -5.77 37.30 -23.44
N ARG A 85 -6.35 36.90 -22.30
CA ARG A 85 -7.78 36.56 -22.18
C ARG A 85 -8.56 37.72 -22.80
N PRO A 86 -9.40 37.49 -23.82
CA PRO A 86 -10.05 38.58 -24.53
C PRO A 86 -10.78 39.48 -23.52
N SER A 87 -10.56 40.78 -23.65
CA SER A 87 -11.24 41.81 -22.87
C SER A 87 -12.63 42.03 -23.46
N LEU A 88 -13.66 42.15 -22.61
CA LEU A 88 -15.02 42.51 -23.06
C LEU A 88 -15.08 43.88 -23.77
N GLN A 89 -14.03 44.70 -23.65
CA GLN A 89 -13.95 46.04 -24.26
C GLN A 89 -13.35 46.04 -25.68
N GLU A 90 -12.75 44.93 -26.14
CA GLU A 90 -11.99 44.87 -27.40
C GLU A 90 -12.72 44.15 -28.55
N VAL A 91 -13.94 43.66 -28.32
CA VAL A 91 -14.66 42.80 -29.28
C VAL A 91 -16.04 43.37 -29.60
N GLU A 92 -16.30 43.70 -30.87
CA GLU A 92 -17.57 44.29 -31.34
C GLU A 92 -18.76 43.32 -31.23
N GLU A 93 -18.52 42.01 -31.38
CA GLU A 93 -19.58 41.00 -31.47
C GLU A 93 -19.38 39.82 -30.50
N PRO A 94 -20.40 39.41 -29.71
CA PRO A 94 -20.29 38.35 -28.70
C PRO A 94 -19.76 36.99 -29.20
N TRP A 95 -19.97 36.66 -30.48
CA TRP A 95 -19.51 35.39 -31.07
C TRP A 95 -17.99 35.37 -31.32
N GLN A 96 -17.39 36.52 -31.65
CA GLN A 96 -15.94 36.65 -31.84
C GLN A 96 -15.21 36.45 -30.51
N TYR A 97 -15.74 37.00 -29.43
CA TYR A 97 -15.20 36.82 -28.07
C TYR A 97 -15.16 35.34 -27.70
N LYS A 98 -16.26 34.64 -27.94
CA LYS A 98 -16.39 33.21 -27.64
C LYS A 98 -15.41 32.36 -28.47
N PHE A 99 -15.21 32.71 -29.73
CA PHE A 99 -14.27 32.02 -30.61
C PHE A 99 -12.80 32.25 -30.18
N HIS A 100 -12.41 33.49 -29.90
CA HIS A 100 -11.07 33.82 -29.40
C HIS A 100 -10.78 33.18 -28.03
N LEU A 101 -11.77 33.17 -27.13
CA LEU A 101 -11.64 32.49 -25.83
C LEU A 101 -11.42 30.97 -26.00
N GLN A 102 -12.18 30.32 -26.88
CA GLN A 102 -12.00 28.90 -27.17
C GLN A 102 -10.62 28.58 -27.76
N GLN A 103 -10.11 29.43 -28.65
CA GLN A 103 -8.76 29.28 -29.21
C GLN A 103 -7.70 29.43 -28.12
N TYR A 104 -7.80 30.46 -27.28
CA TYR A 104 -6.90 30.68 -26.16
C TYR A 104 -6.90 29.50 -25.17
N GLU A 105 -8.07 29.02 -24.76
CA GLU A 105 -8.21 27.89 -23.83
C GLU A 105 -7.61 26.60 -24.41
N LYS A 106 -7.81 26.37 -25.71
CA LYS A 106 -7.21 25.23 -26.42
C LYS A 106 -5.69 25.31 -26.43
N THR A 107 -5.11 26.42 -26.90
CA THR A 107 -3.65 26.59 -26.97
C THR A 107 -3.00 26.54 -25.58
N LEU A 108 -3.68 27.06 -24.54
CA LEU A 108 -3.22 26.94 -23.15
C LEU A 108 -3.21 25.49 -22.66
N LYS A 109 -4.24 24.72 -23.00
CA LYS A 109 -4.30 23.28 -22.69
C LYS A 109 -3.17 22.52 -23.40
N ASP A 110 -2.95 22.80 -24.68
CA ASP A 110 -1.89 22.17 -25.47
C ASP A 110 -0.50 22.50 -24.89
N PHE A 111 -0.26 23.76 -24.51
CA PHE A 111 0.98 24.19 -23.85
C PHE A 111 1.22 23.41 -22.54
N ARG A 112 0.21 23.33 -21.66
CA ARG A 112 0.29 22.59 -20.39
C ARG A 112 0.57 21.11 -20.60
N ASN A 113 -0.01 20.50 -21.63
CA ASN A 113 0.23 19.09 -21.96
C ASN A 113 1.68 18.85 -22.40
N VAL A 114 2.25 19.75 -23.21
CA VAL A 114 3.65 19.65 -23.64
C VAL A 114 4.59 19.81 -22.43
N GLU A 115 4.32 20.76 -21.53
CA GLU A 115 5.11 20.93 -20.29
C GLU A 115 5.05 19.69 -19.40
N ALA A 116 3.87 19.09 -19.22
CA ALA A 116 3.72 17.85 -18.45
C ALA A 116 4.52 16.69 -19.05
N ASN A 117 4.54 16.57 -20.39
CA ASN A 117 5.33 15.55 -21.09
C ASN A 117 6.83 15.78 -20.92
N ILE A 118 7.31 17.02 -20.99
CA ILE A 118 8.72 17.35 -20.73
C ILE A 118 9.13 16.90 -19.33
N ILE A 119 8.37 17.28 -18.29
CA ILE A 119 8.67 16.91 -16.90
C ILE A 119 8.72 15.38 -16.74
N LYS A 120 7.78 14.67 -17.37
CA LYS A 120 7.74 13.20 -17.36
C LYS A 120 8.99 12.59 -18.01
N GLU A 121 9.39 13.06 -19.19
CA GLU A 121 10.57 12.55 -19.88
C GLU A 121 11.89 12.95 -19.20
N GLU A 122 11.96 14.12 -18.56
CA GLU A 122 13.10 14.51 -17.71
C GLU A 122 13.27 13.56 -16.53
N LYS A 123 12.18 13.24 -15.83
CA LYS A 123 12.19 12.26 -14.73
C LYS A 123 12.61 10.89 -15.23
N ALA A 124 12.07 10.43 -16.36
CA ALA A 124 12.46 9.16 -16.97
C ALA A 124 13.97 9.12 -17.28
N LEU A 125 14.51 10.20 -17.87
CA LEU A 125 15.93 10.32 -18.18
C LEU A 125 16.80 10.35 -16.91
N GLN A 126 16.32 10.97 -15.83
CA GLN A 126 17.01 10.98 -14.55
C GLN A 126 17.07 9.56 -13.94
N SER A 127 15.93 8.86 -13.87
CA SER A 127 15.88 7.47 -13.41
C SER A 127 16.79 6.56 -14.25
N TRP A 128 16.81 6.75 -15.57
CA TRP A 128 17.76 6.06 -16.47
C TRP A 128 19.22 6.34 -16.08
N LYS A 129 19.63 7.60 -15.91
CA LYS A 129 21.01 7.96 -15.55
C LYS A 129 21.42 7.36 -14.21
N GLU A 130 20.54 7.38 -13.23
CA GLU A 130 20.80 6.80 -11.92
C GLU A 130 20.96 5.29 -11.99
N ALA A 131 20.11 4.60 -12.79
CA ALA A 131 20.25 3.18 -13.03
C ALA A 131 21.62 2.83 -13.65
N ILE A 132 22.05 3.56 -14.69
CA ILE A 132 23.37 3.36 -15.32
C ILE A 132 24.51 3.59 -14.31
N ALA A 133 24.41 4.64 -13.47
CA ALA A 133 25.44 4.95 -12.49
C ALA A 133 25.56 3.87 -11.41
N LYS A 134 24.44 3.34 -10.93
CA LYS A 134 24.39 2.24 -9.95
C LYS A 134 24.94 0.94 -10.55
N ALA A 135 24.52 0.61 -11.77
CA ALA A 135 25.04 -0.55 -12.51
C ALA A 135 26.56 -0.47 -12.72
N LYS A 136 27.10 0.70 -13.08
CA LYS A 136 28.55 0.89 -13.23
C LYS A 136 29.30 0.58 -11.93
N LYS A 137 28.79 1.07 -10.80
CA LYS A 137 29.36 0.77 -9.47
C LYS A 137 29.28 -0.71 -9.14
N ALA A 138 28.18 -1.37 -9.49
CA ALA A 138 27.99 -2.81 -9.27
C ALA A 138 29.03 -3.63 -10.06
N VAL A 139 29.27 -3.27 -11.33
CA VAL A 139 30.31 -3.89 -12.17
C VAL A 139 31.70 -3.68 -11.60
N GLU A 140 32.02 -2.47 -11.12
CA GLU A 140 33.33 -2.17 -10.51
C GLU A 140 33.57 -3.03 -9.27
N LYS A 141 32.55 -3.25 -8.43
CA LYS A 141 32.62 -4.14 -7.27
C LYS A 141 32.90 -5.59 -7.68
N GLY A 142 32.24 -6.09 -8.73
CA GLY A 142 32.42 -7.46 -9.22
C GLY A 142 33.75 -7.73 -9.93
N LYS A 143 34.55 -6.71 -10.27
CA LYS A 143 35.86 -6.86 -10.94
C LYS A 143 37.05 -7.02 -9.98
N ILE A 144 36.85 -6.89 -8.69
CA ILE A 144 37.93 -6.91 -7.70
C ILE A 144 38.46 -8.37 -7.57
N ILE A 145 39.75 -8.58 -7.78
CA ILE A 145 40.38 -9.92 -7.89
C ILE A 145 40.28 -10.77 -6.58
N GLN A 146 39.80 -10.17 -5.49
CA GLN A 146 39.54 -10.80 -4.19
C GLN A 146 38.19 -10.36 -3.59
N THR A 147 37.13 -10.34 -4.39
CA THR A 147 35.76 -10.06 -3.90
C THR A 147 35.35 -11.04 -2.79
N ASN A 148 35.13 -10.51 -1.59
CA ASN A 148 34.55 -11.24 -0.46
C ASN A 148 33.01 -11.17 -0.49
N TYR A 149 32.36 -11.90 0.41
CA TYR A 149 30.89 -11.92 0.54
C TYR A 149 30.28 -10.51 0.56
N GLN A 150 30.84 -9.60 1.38
CA GLN A 150 30.33 -8.24 1.52
C GLN A 150 30.41 -7.45 0.21
N THR A 151 31.49 -7.63 -0.56
CA THR A 151 31.66 -6.95 -1.85
C THR A 151 30.60 -7.41 -2.87
N TRP A 152 30.27 -8.70 -2.87
CA TRP A 152 29.22 -9.25 -3.74
C TRP A 152 27.82 -8.89 -3.26
N GLN A 153 27.59 -8.79 -1.95
CA GLN A 153 26.33 -8.28 -1.38
C GLN A 153 26.11 -6.81 -1.77
N GLU A 154 27.14 -5.97 -1.71
CA GLU A 154 27.07 -4.59 -2.19
C GLU A 154 26.78 -4.52 -3.69
N ALA A 155 27.42 -5.38 -4.50
CA ALA A 155 27.15 -5.45 -5.93
C ALA A 155 25.71 -5.88 -6.25
N GLU A 156 25.19 -6.89 -5.54
CA GLU A 156 23.79 -7.35 -5.65
C GLU A 156 22.79 -6.24 -5.30
N ASN A 157 23.00 -5.54 -4.19
CA ASN A 157 22.17 -4.40 -3.79
C ASN A 157 22.18 -3.29 -4.85
N LEU A 158 23.35 -2.95 -5.40
CA LEU A 158 23.46 -1.96 -6.47
C LEU A 158 22.73 -2.38 -7.75
N TRP A 159 22.71 -3.68 -8.08
CA TRP A 159 21.93 -4.20 -9.20
C TRP A 159 20.42 -4.11 -8.96
N LEU A 160 19.95 -4.44 -7.75
CA LEU A 160 18.54 -4.29 -7.36
C LEU A 160 18.08 -2.83 -7.45
N GLU A 161 18.89 -1.90 -6.94
CA GLU A 161 18.64 -0.47 -7.04
C GLU A 161 18.61 0.02 -8.49
N ALA A 162 19.54 -0.45 -9.34
CA ALA A 162 19.57 -0.10 -10.76
C ALA A 162 18.29 -0.56 -11.49
N ILE A 163 17.83 -1.79 -11.22
CA ILE A 163 16.58 -2.33 -11.76
C ILE A 163 15.37 -1.54 -11.26
N SER A 164 15.34 -1.20 -9.97
CA SER A 164 14.27 -0.39 -9.38
C SER A 164 14.15 0.97 -10.07
N ASN A 165 15.28 1.64 -10.33
CA ASN A 165 15.30 2.90 -11.05
C ASN A 165 14.78 2.77 -12.49
N LEU A 166 15.10 1.69 -13.21
CA LEU A 166 14.54 1.46 -14.55
C LEU A 166 13.02 1.22 -14.52
N ARG A 167 12.49 0.60 -13.46
CA ARG A 167 11.04 0.37 -13.30
C ARG A 167 10.23 1.64 -13.06
N GLN A 168 10.87 2.72 -12.60
CA GLN A 168 10.22 4.02 -12.43
C GLN A 168 9.94 4.74 -13.76
N ILE A 169 10.53 4.28 -14.87
CA ILE A 169 10.31 4.85 -16.21
C ILE A 169 8.89 4.50 -16.69
N PRO A 170 8.02 5.49 -16.98
CA PRO A 170 6.65 5.23 -17.42
C PRO A 170 6.58 4.41 -18.72
N GLN A 171 5.53 3.61 -18.90
CA GLN A 171 5.33 2.77 -20.10
C GLN A 171 5.14 3.58 -21.40
N ASN A 172 4.72 4.84 -21.28
CA ASN A 172 4.53 5.75 -22.41
C ASN A 172 5.68 6.78 -22.54
N SER A 173 6.86 6.45 -22.00
CA SER A 173 8.05 7.27 -22.14
C SER A 173 8.74 7.02 -23.48
N LEU A 174 9.50 8.01 -23.96
CA LEU A 174 10.32 7.86 -25.17
C LEU A 174 11.46 6.84 -25.01
N ILE A 175 11.79 6.45 -23.78
CA ILE A 175 12.90 5.52 -23.48
C ILE A 175 12.45 4.19 -22.87
N THR A 176 11.14 3.90 -22.87
CA THR A 176 10.60 2.66 -22.27
C THR A 176 11.21 1.40 -22.85
N ASP A 177 11.29 1.28 -24.18
CA ASP A 177 11.85 0.08 -24.82
C ASP A 177 13.31 -0.15 -24.41
N LYS A 178 14.11 0.93 -24.37
CA LYS A 178 15.50 0.89 -23.89
C LYS A 178 15.58 0.50 -22.42
N ALA A 179 14.65 0.99 -21.59
CA ALA A 179 14.57 0.65 -20.17
C ALA A 179 14.27 -0.83 -19.95
N ILE A 180 13.35 -1.40 -20.74
CA ILE A 180 13.01 -2.83 -20.69
C ILE A 180 14.24 -3.67 -21.08
N GLU A 181 14.89 -3.35 -22.19
CA GLU A 181 16.11 -4.04 -22.63
C GLU A 181 17.20 -4.03 -21.55
N LYS A 182 17.45 -2.86 -20.94
CA LYS A 182 18.45 -2.75 -19.86
C LYS A 182 18.05 -3.47 -18.59
N MET A 183 16.76 -3.56 -18.28
CA MET A 183 16.29 -4.28 -17.11
C MET A 183 16.57 -5.77 -17.23
N ILE A 184 16.37 -6.36 -18.42
CA ILE A 184 16.69 -7.77 -18.71
C ILE A 184 18.19 -8.02 -18.55
N GLU A 185 19.02 -7.13 -19.09
CA GLU A 185 20.47 -7.19 -18.93
C GLU A 185 20.88 -7.14 -17.44
N TYR A 186 20.28 -6.24 -16.66
CA TYR A 186 20.60 -6.08 -15.24
C TYR A 186 20.12 -7.25 -14.39
N GLN A 187 19.00 -7.89 -14.74
CA GLN A 187 18.56 -9.14 -14.11
C GLN A 187 19.58 -10.26 -14.32
N GLY A 188 20.19 -10.34 -15.51
CA GLY A 188 21.29 -11.26 -15.78
C GLY A 188 22.49 -11.01 -14.86
N TYR A 189 22.91 -9.75 -14.71
CA TYR A 189 24.02 -9.41 -13.82
C TYR A 189 23.71 -9.59 -12.34
N LEU A 190 22.46 -9.32 -11.92
CA LEU A 190 21.99 -9.60 -10.57
C LEU A 190 22.16 -11.08 -10.24
N ALA A 191 21.72 -11.98 -11.14
CA ALA A 191 21.86 -13.42 -10.94
C ALA A 191 23.34 -13.84 -10.79
N VAL A 192 24.24 -13.24 -11.55
CA VAL A 192 25.70 -13.47 -11.41
C VAL A 192 26.19 -12.99 -10.05
N ALA A 193 25.84 -11.78 -9.63
CA ALA A 193 26.24 -11.23 -8.34
C ALA A 193 25.72 -12.08 -7.16
N SER A 194 24.46 -12.52 -7.22
CA SER A 194 23.87 -13.42 -6.22
C SER A 194 24.58 -14.77 -6.17
N TYR A 195 24.93 -15.35 -7.32
CA TYR A 195 25.67 -16.61 -7.38
C TYR A 195 27.08 -16.47 -6.78
N GLU A 196 27.84 -15.46 -7.21
CA GLU A 196 29.20 -15.24 -6.73
C GLU A 196 29.25 -14.87 -5.24
N LYS A 197 28.22 -14.17 -4.73
CA LYS A 197 28.03 -13.95 -3.28
C LYS A 197 27.98 -15.27 -2.52
N VAL A 198 27.22 -16.24 -3.00
CA VAL A 198 27.10 -17.57 -2.37
C VAL A 198 28.41 -18.33 -2.45
N ILE A 199 29.12 -18.27 -3.58
CA ILE A 199 30.44 -18.92 -3.73
C ILE A 199 31.47 -18.28 -2.80
N ALA A 200 31.50 -16.95 -2.68
CA ALA A 200 32.39 -16.25 -1.77
C ALA A 200 32.12 -16.58 -0.30
N ALA A 201 30.86 -16.77 0.09
CA ALA A 201 30.49 -17.26 1.42
C ALA A 201 31.04 -18.68 1.68
N ARG A 202 30.90 -19.59 0.71
CA ARG A 202 31.40 -20.97 0.83
C ARG A 202 32.92 -21.04 0.96
N ARG A 203 33.65 -20.30 0.12
CA ARG A 203 35.13 -20.22 0.20
C ARG A 203 35.61 -19.66 1.53
N TRP A 204 34.87 -18.73 2.13
CA TRP A 204 35.19 -18.21 3.45
C TRP A 204 35.01 -19.28 4.55
N VAL A 205 33.96 -20.11 4.46
CA VAL A 205 33.73 -21.24 5.38
C VAL A 205 34.82 -22.30 5.23
N GLU A 206 35.17 -22.69 4.00
CA GLU A 206 36.22 -23.69 3.73
C GLU A 206 37.61 -23.22 4.23
N ASN A 207 37.95 -21.94 4.04
CA ASN A 207 39.20 -21.38 4.56
C ASN A 207 39.23 -21.31 6.10
N ILE A 208 38.07 -21.18 6.77
CA ILE A 208 37.97 -21.23 8.24
C ILE A 208 38.08 -22.66 8.77
N GLU A 209 37.57 -23.65 8.04
CA GLU A 209 37.72 -25.07 8.41
C GLU A 209 39.17 -25.57 8.29
N ASP A 210 39.96 -25.03 7.35
CA ASP A 210 41.40 -25.37 7.24
C ASP A 210 42.24 -24.69 8.34
N ASP A 211 41.90 -23.46 8.75
CA ASP A 211 42.60 -22.74 9.83
C ASP A 211 42.20 -23.19 11.25
N THR A 212 41.03 -23.83 11.43
CA THR A 212 40.53 -24.25 12.77
C THR A 212 41.11 -25.57 13.29
N LYS A 213 42.10 -26.17 12.61
CA LYS A 213 42.94 -27.20 13.24
C LYS A 213 43.89 -26.66 14.32
N ASN A 214 43.97 -25.36 14.55
CA ASN A 214 44.73 -24.79 15.67
C ASN A 214 43.99 -23.62 16.36
N ASN A 215 43.52 -23.89 17.58
CA ASN A 215 43.22 -22.98 18.69
C ASN A 215 41.88 -22.21 18.79
N THR A 216 41.54 -22.05 20.07
CA THR A 216 40.31 -21.65 20.78
C THR A 216 39.81 -20.20 20.63
N SER A 217 38.47 -20.09 20.75
CA SER A 217 37.64 -18.99 21.29
C SER A 217 37.96 -17.53 20.90
N ASN A 218 37.13 -16.92 20.04
CA ASN A 218 36.41 -15.67 20.32
C ASN A 218 35.47 -15.26 19.18
N SER A 219 34.55 -14.37 19.54
CA SER A 219 33.41 -13.79 18.80
C SER A 219 33.60 -13.45 17.31
N SER A 220 32.53 -13.63 16.53
CA SER A 220 32.00 -12.64 15.55
C SER A 220 30.72 -13.14 14.85
N PRO A 221 29.84 -12.23 14.38
CA PRO A 221 28.45 -12.52 14.02
C PRO A 221 28.35 -13.13 12.63
N ILE A 222 27.72 -14.29 12.55
CA ILE A 222 27.40 -14.95 11.30
C ILE A 222 25.89 -14.81 11.08
N ALA A 223 25.50 -13.79 10.32
CA ALA A 223 24.17 -13.73 9.72
C ALA A 223 24.22 -14.50 8.39
N TYR A 224 23.98 -15.81 8.43
CA TYR A 224 23.59 -16.57 7.26
C TYR A 224 22.14 -17.02 7.45
N SER A 225 21.24 -16.60 6.55
CA SER A 225 20.03 -17.35 6.29
C SER A 225 20.47 -18.67 5.62
N LEU A 226 20.67 -19.70 6.43
CA LEU A 226 20.88 -21.06 5.92
C LEU A 226 19.51 -21.61 5.51
N SER A 227 19.35 -21.94 4.21
CA SER A 227 18.36 -22.84 3.59
C SER A 227 16.83 -22.68 3.84
N PRO A 228 15.98 -23.02 2.85
CA PRO A 228 14.52 -22.94 2.94
C PRO A 228 13.99 -24.00 3.90
N GLY A 229 13.78 -23.62 5.15
CA GLY A 229 13.15 -24.46 6.15
C GLY A 229 12.42 -23.67 7.25
N PHE A 230 12.64 -22.36 7.31
CA PHE A 230 11.94 -21.47 8.21
C PHE A 230 11.14 -20.53 7.33
N THR A 231 9.80 -20.61 7.37
CA THR A 231 8.94 -19.89 6.43
C THR A 231 7.76 -19.26 7.14
N MET A 232 7.65 -17.92 7.08
CA MET A 232 6.62 -17.12 7.73
C MET A 232 5.73 -16.44 6.70
N TYR A 233 4.43 -16.72 6.69
CA TYR A 233 3.49 -16.21 5.67
C TYR A 233 2.09 -15.98 6.23
N GLY A 234 1.34 -15.07 5.61
CA GLY A 234 -0.04 -14.67 5.94
C GLY A 234 -0.80 -14.43 4.64
N ASP A 235 -2.10 -14.17 4.70
CA ASP A 235 -2.96 -13.98 3.50
C ASP A 235 -2.51 -12.75 2.67
N THR A 236 -1.62 -12.96 1.70
CA THR A 236 -1.00 -11.89 0.88
C THR A 236 -1.78 -11.59 -0.39
N ASN A 237 -2.56 -12.57 -0.86
CA ASN A 237 -3.37 -12.46 -2.07
C ASN A 237 -4.80 -11.95 -1.77
N ARG A 238 -5.17 -11.88 -0.48
CA ARG A 238 -6.42 -11.35 0.08
C ARG A 238 -7.65 -12.13 -0.31
N ASP A 239 -7.55 -13.46 -0.36
CA ASP A 239 -8.68 -14.34 -0.62
C ASP A 239 -9.36 -14.85 0.68
N GLY A 240 -8.76 -14.59 1.85
CA GLY A 240 -9.27 -14.98 3.16
C GLY A 240 -8.95 -16.42 3.53
N GLU A 241 -8.12 -17.10 2.73
CA GLU A 241 -7.54 -18.40 3.02
C GLU A 241 -6.03 -18.25 3.26
N LEU A 242 -5.45 -19.16 4.04
CA LEU A 242 -4.03 -19.13 4.35
C LEU A 242 -3.37 -20.39 3.80
N ASP A 243 -2.68 -20.27 2.66
CA ASP A 243 -2.18 -21.43 1.91
C ASP A 243 -0.80 -21.23 1.25
N GLU A 244 -0.43 -22.11 0.33
CA GLU A 244 0.87 -22.06 -0.35
C GLU A 244 1.01 -20.88 -1.32
N ALA A 245 -0.09 -20.34 -1.85
CA ALA A 245 -0.09 -19.19 -2.75
C ALA A 245 0.44 -17.91 -2.05
N ASP A 246 0.29 -17.87 -0.73
CA ASP A 246 0.75 -16.78 0.13
C ASP A 246 2.25 -16.71 0.34
N ARG A 247 3.01 -17.71 -0.13
CA ARG A 247 4.46 -17.74 0.08
C ARG A 247 5.22 -16.74 -0.78
N SER A 248 4.57 -16.07 -1.72
CA SER A 248 5.19 -15.07 -2.60
C SER A 248 4.94 -13.65 -2.11
N SER A 249 5.88 -12.73 -2.33
CA SER A 249 5.72 -11.28 -2.06
C SER A 249 5.43 -10.84 -0.61
N ARG A 250 5.48 -11.76 0.37
CA ARG A 250 5.26 -11.55 1.82
C ARG A 250 5.99 -10.36 2.45
N GLU A 251 7.17 -10.05 1.93
CA GLU A 251 8.01 -8.95 2.40
C GLU A 251 7.56 -7.57 1.90
N LYS A 252 6.47 -7.49 1.15
CA LYS A 252 5.95 -6.27 0.57
C LYS A 252 4.50 -6.06 0.96
N TRP A 253 4.17 -4.81 1.26
CA TRP A 253 2.81 -4.39 1.48
C TRP A 253 2.50 -3.10 0.71
N SER A 254 1.31 -3.04 0.15
CA SER A 254 0.69 -1.82 -0.38
C SER A 254 -0.83 -1.89 -0.22
N LEU A 255 -1.55 -0.83 -0.60
CA LEU A 255 -3.02 -0.89 -0.64
C LEU A 255 -3.56 -1.93 -1.63
N SER A 256 -2.76 -2.46 -2.57
CA SER A 256 -3.22 -3.45 -3.57
C SER A 256 -2.68 -4.87 -3.37
N GLU A 257 -1.65 -5.08 -2.55
CA GLU A 257 -1.04 -6.40 -2.31
C GLU A 257 -0.47 -6.51 -0.90
N GLY A 258 -0.38 -7.74 -0.39
CA GLY A 258 0.16 -8.02 0.95
C GLY A 258 -0.94 -8.11 2.02
N ALA A 259 -0.56 -8.70 3.16
CA ALA A 259 -1.48 -9.09 4.22
C ALA A 259 -2.12 -7.90 4.95
N LEU A 260 -3.37 -8.08 5.35
CA LEU A 260 -4.17 -7.08 6.03
C LEU A 260 -4.44 -7.50 7.48
N MET A 261 -4.39 -6.55 8.40
CA MET A 261 -4.87 -6.72 9.77
C MET A 261 -6.00 -5.75 10.08
N LEU A 262 -6.96 -6.23 10.86
CA LEU A 262 -8.06 -5.43 11.34
C LEU A 262 -7.60 -4.57 12.52
N PHE A 263 -8.07 -3.33 12.61
CA PHE A 263 -8.16 -2.65 13.89
C PHE A 263 -9.40 -3.19 14.60
N ASN A 264 -9.18 -4.15 15.51
CA ASN A 264 -10.21 -4.98 16.15
C ASN A 264 -11.00 -4.15 17.17
N SER A 265 -11.88 -3.29 16.65
CA SER A 265 -12.46 -2.13 17.36
C SER A 265 -13.93 -2.31 17.72
N ASP A 266 -14.49 -3.47 17.41
CA ASP A 266 -15.78 -3.98 17.86
C ASP A 266 -15.68 -4.70 19.21
N ASP A 267 -16.80 -5.26 19.64
CA ASP A 267 -17.01 -5.83 20.98
C ASP A 267 -17.82 -7.13 20.83
N ASP A 268 -17.10 -8.21 20.63
CA ASP A 268 -17.67 -9.51 20.32
C ASP A 268 -18.24 -10.26 21.53
N ASN A 269 -17.76 -9.94 22.72
CA ASN A 269 -18.21 -10.57 23.96
C ASN A 269 -19.36 -9.79 24.65
N GLY A 270 -19.65 -8.57 24.22
CA GLY A 270 -20.72 -7.71 24.70
C GLY A 270 -20.43 -7.00 26.02
N ASP A 271 -19.16 -6.85 26.41
CA ASP A 271 -18.74 -6.21 27.66
C ASP A 271 -18.54 -4.68 27.55
N GLN A 272 -18.73 -4.12 26.34
CA GLN A 272 -18.58 -2.70 25.96
C GLN A 272 -17.13 -2.19 25.98
N ILE A 273 -16.16 -3.09 25.85
CA ILE A 273 -14.75 -2.83 25.69
C ILE A 273 -14.35 -3.34 24.29
N PRO A 274 -13.69 -2.50 23.47
CA PRO A 274 -13.20 -2.98 22.19
C PRO A 274 -12.17 -4.09 22.34
N ASP A 275 -12.25 -5.14 21.53
CA ASP A 275 -11.49 -6.39 21.68
C ASP A 275 -9.96 -6.17 21.71
N TRP A 276 -9.43 -5.24 20.91
CA TRP A 276 -7.98 -4.91 20.94
C TRP A 276 -7.42 -4.50 22.31
N ARG A 277 -8.28 -4.11 23.25
CA ARG A 277 -7.90 -3.41 24.47
C ARG A 277 -7.60 -4.35 25.64
N ASP A 278 -8.24 -5.50 25.73
CA ASP A 278 -8.09 -6.43 26.86
C ASP A 278 -6.92 -7.42 26.67
N ARG A 279 -6.45 -7.60 25.41
CA ARG A 279 -5.41 -8.55 25.01
C ARG A 279 -5.82 -10.00 25.26
N GLU A 280 -7.09 -10.31 25.13
CA GLU A 280 -7.64 -11.67 25.17
C GLU A 280 -8.30 -11.97 23.83
N VAL A 281 -8.25 -13.23 23.39
CA VAL A 281 -9.03 -13.66 22.22
C VAL A 281 -10.12 -14.63 22.69
N ASN A 282 -11.38 -14.21 22.63
CA ASN A 282 -12.43 -14.75 23.49
C ASN A 282 -13.69 -15.25 22.75
N GLY A 283 -13.55 -15.76 21.53
CA GLY A 283 -14.69 -16.32 20.82
C GLY A 283 -14.31 -16.80 19.44
N LYS A 284 -15.30 -17.28 18.68
CA LYS A 284 -15.09 -17.59 17.26
C LYS A 284 -15.22 -16.38 16.35
N THR A 285 -15.96 -15.37 16.79
CA THR A 285 -16.13 -14.09 16.10
C THR A 285 -14.82 -13.33 16.19
N ASP A 286 -14.27 -13.19 17.40
CA ASP A 286 -13.05 -12.45 17.64
C ASP A 286 -11.82 -13.14 17.03
N GLU A 287 -11.78 -14.49 17.06
CA GLU A 287 -10.79 -15.26 16.31
C GLU A 287 -10.86 -15.02 14.78
N ALA A 288 -12.03 -14.66 14.23
CA ALA A 288 -12.20 -14.39 12.80
C ALA A 288 -11.71 -12.99 12.38
N ASP A 289 -11.45 -12.10 13.33
CA ASP A 289 -10.93 -10.74 13.10
C ASP A 289 -9.40 -10.67 13.07
N LEU A 290 -8.74 -11.73 13.56
CA LEU A 290 -7.29 -11.85 13.56
C LEU A 290 -6.73 -12.07 12.14
N ALA A 291 -5.69 -11.31 11.80
CA ALA A 291 -4.85 -11.63 10.65
C ALA A 291 -3.95 -12.83 10.98
N LEU A 292 -4.19 -13.94 10.28
CA LEU A 292 -3.47 -15.18 10.52
C LEU A 292 -2.10 -15.18 9.85
N VAL A 293 -1.08 -15.63 10.59
CA VAL A 293 0.30 -15.80 10.09
C VAL A 293 0.81 -17.19 10.47
N ASN A 294 1.11 -18.01 9.47
CA ASN A 294 1.76 -19.30 9.63
C ASN A 294 3.28 -19.15 9.69
N ILE A 295 3.90 -19.85 10.63
CA ILE A 295 5.34 -20.10 10.67
C ILE A 295 5.53 -21.62 10.55
N GLN A 296 6.13 -22.04 9.44
CA GLN A 296 6.56 -23.41 9.22
C GLN A 296 8.02 -23.56 9.64
N VAL A 297 8.28 -24.50 10.55
CA VAL A 297 9.60 -24.77 11.13
C VAL A 297 10.08 -26.13 10.64
N ALA A 298 11.14 -26.14 9.83
CA ALA A 298 11.75 -27.37 9.35
C ALA A 298 12.45 -28.13 10.48
N GLU A 299 12.59 -29.43 10.28
CA GLU A 299 13.12 -30.39 11.25
C GLU A 299 14.47 -29.95 11.85
N ASN A 300 15.36 -29.37 11.04
CA ASN A 300 16.67 -28.90 11.49
C ASN A 300 16.63 -27.65 12.40
N TYR A 301 15.46 -27.04 12.59
CA TYR A 301 15.22 -25.91 13.49
C TYR A 301 14.27 -26.25 14.64
N GLN A 302 13.74 -27.47 14.74
CA GLN A 302 12.76 -27.82 15.77
C GLN A 302 13.32 -27.78 17.20
N ASP A 303 14.64 -27.92 17.35
CA ASP A 303 15.32 -27.80 18.65
C ASP A 303 15.81 -26.37 18.96
N SER A 304 15.39 -25.39 18.16
CA SER A 304 15.64 -23.97 18.39
C SER A 304 14.48 -23.30 19.13
N GLN A 305 14.80 -22.23 19.86
CA GLN A 305 13.83 -21.31 20.42
C GLN A 305 13.44 -20.30 19.33
N ILE A 306 12.15 -19.98 19.24
CA ILE A 306 11.64 -19.06 18.21
C ILE A 306 11.16 -17.79 18.89
N TYR A 307 11.62 -16.64 18.43
CA TYR A 307 11.26 -15.33 18.95
C TYR A 307 10.56 -14.51 17.88
N ILE A 308 9.68 -13.60 18.29
CA ILE A 308 9.03 -12.64 17.40
C ILE A 308 9.58 -11.25 17.71
N SER A 309 9.87 -10.49 16.65
CA SER A 309 10.34 -9.10 16.74
C SER A 309 9.74 -8.24 15.64
N THR A 310 9.73 -6.93 15.84
CA THR A 310 9.27 -5.93 14.86
C THR A 310 10.36 -4.92 14.51
N ASP A 311 10.25 -4.27 13.35
CA ASP A 311 11.20 -3.26 12.86
C ASP A 311 11.06 -1.88 13.52
N THR A 312 9.89 -1.62 14.09
CA THR A 312 9.59 -0.46 14.95
C THR A 312 9.12 -0.93 16.31
N ASP A 313 9.04 -0.04 17.31
CA ASP A 313 8.28 -0.33 18.53
C ASP A 313 6.79 -0.42 18.19
N ALA A 314 6.35 -1.64 17.85
CA ALA A 314 5.00 -1.91 17.39
C ALA A 314 4.05 -2.27 18.54
N SER A 315 4.56 -2.38 19.78
CA SER A 315 3.82 -2.78 20.98
C SER A 315 2.64 -1.84 21.28
N ASP A 316 2.79 -0.57 20.91
CA ASP A 316 1.73 0.43 21.03
C ASP A 316 0.65 0.31 19.95
N TYR A 317 0.94 -0.37 18.84
CA TYR A 317 0.11 -0.38 17.63
C TYR A 317 -0.55 -1.71 17.31
N ILE A 318 0.00 -2.84 17.77
CA ILE A 318 -0.52 -4.17 17.48
C ILE A 318 -0.54 -5.06 18.72
N ASN A 319 -1.43 -6.05 18.74
CA ASN A 319 -1.29 -7.24 19.56
C ASN A 319 -0.98 -8.44 18.66
N VAL A 320 -0.19 -9.38 19.18
CA VAL A 320 0.11 -10.64 18.51
C VAL A 320 -0.17 -11.77 19.49
N PHE A 321 -0.83 -12.81 18.99
CA PHE A 321 -1.20 -13.99 19.75
C PHE A 321 -0.67 -15.24 19.05
N GLN A 322 -0.37 -16.27 19.82
CA GLN A 322 -0.06 -17.60 19.33
C GLN A 322 -1.24 -18.54 19.62
N LYS A 323 -1.67 -19.33 18.63
CA LYS A 323 -2.63 -20.42 18.86
C LYS A 323 -1.92 -21.59 19.55
N THR A 324 -2.44 -22.01 20.69
CA THR A 324 -1.99 -23.17 21.47
C THR A 324 -3.15 -24.12 21.76
N GLU A 325 -2.89 -25.21 22.48
CA GLU A 325 -3.94 -26.12 22.96
C GLU A 325 -4.88 -25.45 23.98
N ASP A 326 -4.38 -24.45 24.71
CA ASP A 326 -5.12 -23.69 25.72
C ASP A 326 -5.81 -22.44 25.13
N GLY A 327 -5.83 -22.31 23.80
CA GLY A 327 -6.39 -21.16 23.10
C GLY A 327 -5.32 -20.17 22.59
N TRP A 328 -5.71 -18.92 22.38
CA TRP A 328 -4.79 -17.87 21.93
C TRP A 328 -4.05 -17.27 23.13
N GLN A 329 -2.73 -17.17 23.04
CA GLN A 329 -1.87 -16.66 24.10
C GLN A 329 -1.08 -15.45 23.60
N PRO A 330 -0.99 -14.34 24.37
CA PRO A 330 -0.22 -13.17 23.97
C PRO A 330 1.25 -13.50 23.69
N VAL A 331 1.81 -12.86 22.67
CA VAL A 331 3.20 -13.03 22.25
C VAL A 331 4.01 -11.79 22.63
N ASP A 332 5.21 -12.02 23.17
CA ASP A 332 6.24 -10.98 23.27
C ASP A 332 6.82 -10.67 21.88
N ILE A 333 6.60 -9.44 21.42
CA ILE A 333 7.11 -8.95 20.13
C ILE A 333 8.39 -8.11 20.29
N SER A 334 8.96 -8.02 21.49
CA SER A 334 10.27 -7.41 21.72
C SER A 334 11.43 -8.35 21.39
N GLY A 335 11.15 -9.65 21.24
CA GLY A 335 12.13 -10.69 20.94
C GLY A 335 12.90 -11.18 22.16
N THR A 336 12.30 -11.09 23.36
CA THR A 336 12.91 -11.50 24.63
C THR A 336 12.35 -12.82 25.16
N GLU A 337 11.07 -13.12 24.91
CA GLU A 337 10.44 -14.38 25.27
C GLU A 337 10.21 -15.24 24.03
N ALA A 338 10.49 -16.54 24.15
CA ALA A 338 10.31 -17.48 23.06
C ALA A 338 8.85 -17.92 22.94
N LEU A 339 8.39 -18.13 21.71
CA LEU A 339 7.14 -18.81 21.40
C LEU A 339 7.15 -20.24 21.95
N ILE A 340 5.96 -20.79 22.14
CA ILE A 340 5.78 -22.20 22.42
C ILE A 340 6.09 -22.98 21.13
N SER A 341 7.31 -23.51 21.02
CA SER A 341 7.83 -24.11 19.79
C SER A 341 7.07 -25.37 19.36
N ARG A 342 6.71 -25.44 18.07
CA ARG A 342 6.03 -26.55 17.38
C ARG A 342 6.49 -26.59 15.93
N GLU A 343 6.23 -27.69 15.22
CA GLU A 343 6.52 -27.81 13.77
C GLU A 343 5.80 -26.74 12.94
N LYS A 344 4.55 -26.45 13.30
CA LYS A 344 3.74 -25.39 12.72
C LYS A 344 3.23 -24.49 13.83
N VAL A 345 3.55 -23.21 13.73
CA VAL A 345 3.07 -22.17 14.64
C VAL A 345 2.09 -21.28 13.87
N LEU A 346 0.94 -21.01 14.49
CA LEU A 346 -0.05 -20.08 13.96
C LEU A 346 -0.10 -18.86 14.88
N LEU A 347 0.09 -17.68 14.30
CA LEU A 347 -0.08 -16.41 14.97
C LEU A 347 -1.36 -15.73 14.49
N GLY A 348 -1.96 -14.94 15.37
CA GLY A 348 -3.04 -14.01 15.07
C GLY A 348 -2.56 -12.59 15.38
N VAL A 349 -2.81 -11.66 14.46
CA VAL A 349 -2.36 -10.27 14.58
C VAL A 349 -3.55 -9.33 14.44
N GLU A 350 -3.65 -8.38 15.35
CA GLU A 350 -4.63 -7.30 15.30
C GLU A 350 -3.95 -5.95 15.52
N ALA A 351 -4.51 -4.91 14.93
CA ALA A 351 -4.11 -3.53 15.19
C ALA A 351 -4.92 -2.93 16.34
N LYS A 352 -4.33 -1.93 17.00
CA LYS A 352 -4.91 -1.18 18.13
C LYS A 352 -5.39 0.21 17.74
N GLN A 353 -5.15 0.59 16.48
CA GLN A 353 -5.58 1.85 15.88
C GLN A 353 -5.50 1.77 14.35
N PHE A 354 -6.06 2.75 13.65
CA PHE A 354 -5.80 2.96 12.22
C PHE A 354 -4.44 3.62 11.96
N ALA A 355 -4.01 3.59 10.70
CA ALA A 355 -2.88 4.39 10.23
C ALA A 355 -3.16 5.89 10.48
N ASP A 356 -2.15 6.62 10.95
CA ASP A 356 -2.25 8.05 11.23
C ASP A 356 -0.96 8.78 10.82
N ARG A 357 -0.76 10.00 11.35
CA ARG A 357 0.43 10.81 11.08
C ARG A 357 1.72 10.27 11.72
N ASN A 358 1.61 9.46 12.77
CA ASN A 358 2.73 8.95 13.57
C ASN A 358 3.07 7.51 13.20
N TRP A 359 2.06 6.72 12.80
CA TRP A 359 2.23 5.34 12.38
C TRP A 359 1.60 5.13 11.00
N LYS A 360 2.41 4.66 10.05
CA LYS A 360 1.98 4.41 8.67
C LYS A 360 1.00 3.25 8.52
N GLY A 361 0.69 2.54 9.61
CA GLY A 361 -0.21 1.40 9.59
C GLY A 361 0.39 0.14 8.98
N VAL A 362 1.72 0.00 8.97
CA VAL A 362 2.41 -1.19 8.44
C VAL A 362 3.46 -1.61 9.45
N VAL A 363 3.56 -2.92 9.69
CA VAL A 363 4.56 -3.54 10.57
C VAL A 363 5.29 -4.64 9.80
N LYS A 364 6.60 -4.77 10.03
CA LYS A 364 7.35 -5.95 9.60
C LYS A 364 7.51 -6.89 10.78
N LEU A 365 6.77 -7.99 10.76
CA LEU A 365 6.89 -9.04 11.76
C LEU A 365 8.00 -10.01 11.35
N THR A 366 8.96 -10.24 12.24
CA THR A 366 10.12 -11.09 11.98
C THR A 366 10.19 -12.21 13.01
N ALA A 367 10.15 -13.45 12.53
CA ALA A 367 10.40 -14.63 13.33
C ALA A 367 11.90 -14.96 13.30
N ILE A 368 12.47 -15.30 14.45
CA ILE A 368 13.90 -15.55 14.64
C ILE A 368 14.08 -16.88 15.36
N ALA A 369 14.76 -17.82 14.72
CA ALA A 369 15.20 -19.06 15.35
C ALA A 369 16.56 -18.85 16.02
N GLU A 370 16.66 -19.19 17.31
CA GLU A 370 17.86 -19.08 18.12
C GLU A 370 18.22 -20.41 18.79
N LYS A 371 19.51 -20.74 18.79
CA LYS A 371 20.05 -21.94 19.43
C LYS A 371 21.37 -21.61 20.10
N ASN A 372 21.50 -21.97 21.38
CA ASN A 372 22.69 -21.70 22.20
C ASN A 372 23.10 -20.20 22.20
N GLY A 373 22.12 -19.29 22.30
CA GLY A 373 22.37 -17.85 22.31
C GLY A 373 22.75 -17.26 20.95
N ARG A 374 22.54 -17.99 19.85
CA ARG A 374 22.87 -17.56 18.49
C ARG A 374 21.67 -17.67 17.57
N LYS A 375 21.36 -16.57 16.88
CA LYS A 375 20.36 -16.55 15.81
C LYS A 375 20.86 -17.41 14.65
N ILE A 376 20.10 -18.42 14.26
CA ILE A 376 20.46 -19.42 13.23
C ILE A 376 19.58 -19.35 11.98
N ALA A 377 18.39 -18.75 12.08
CA ALA A 377 17.52 -18.45 10.94
C ALA A 377 16.54 -17.31 11.29
N SER A 378 15.97 -16.69 10.27
CA SER A 378 14.87 -15.75 10.40
C SER A 378 14.09 -15.67 9.09
N ASP A 379 12.79 -15.35 9.18
CA ASP A 379 11.94 -15.00 8.05
C ASP A 379 10.97 -13.89 8.50
N SER A 380 10.39 -13.16 7.55
CA SER A 380 9.52 -12.04 7.87
C SER A 380 8.36 -11.82 6.90
N ILE A 381 7.37 -11.07 7.38
CA ILE A 381 6.19 -10.65 6.63
C ILE A 381 5.88 -9.19 6.93
N GLN A 382 5.40 -8.46 5.93
CA GLN A 382 4.78 -7.14 6.12
C GLN A 382 3.25 -7.28 6.17
N ILE A 383 2.65 -6.65 7.18
CA ILE A 383 1.21 -6.64 7.42
C ILE A 383 0.78 -5.20 7.62
N GLY A 384 -0.31 -4.78 6.97
CA GLY A 384 -0.82 -3.42 7.10
C GLY A 384 -2.26 -3.37 7.60
N VAL A 385 -2.57 -2.37 8.40
CA VAL A 385 -3.92 -2.15 8.92
C VAL A 385 -4.86 -1.72 7.81
N VAL A 386 -6.06 -2.28 7.82
CA VAL A 386 -7.13 -1.91 6.89
C VAL A 386 -7.52 -0.44 7.07
N PRO A 387 -7.74 0.33 5.98
CA PRO A 387 -8.16 1.72 6.11
C PRO A 387 -9.64 1.81 6.50
N TRP A 388 -9.98 2.84 7.29
CA TRP A 388 -11.36 3.25 7.51
C TRP A 388 -11.88 4.02 6.29
N LEU A 389 -13.05 3.63 5.80
CA LEU A 389 -13.67 4.16 4.57
C LEU A 389 -15.02 4.80 4.88
N MET A 390 -15.31 5.94 4.26
CA MET A 390 -16.62 6.60 4.32
C MET A 390 -17.49 6.17 3.14
N SER A 391 -18.81 6.14 3.35
CA SER A 391 -19.79 5.90 2.28
C SER A 391 -20.38 7.22 1.79
N PRO A 392 -20.43 7.49 0.47
CA PRO A 392 -21.07 8.69 -0.07
C PRO A 392 -22.59 8.60 0.04
N ASN A 393 -23.28 9.75 0.00
CA ASN A 393 -24.74 9.83 -0.01
C ASN A 393 -25.42 9.12 -1.21
N THR A 394 -24.65 8.73 -2.23
CA THR A 394 -25.12 7.91 -3.37
C THR A 394 -25.12 6.41 -3.09
N ALA A 395 -24.52 5.96 -1.98
CA ALA A 395 -24.50 4.56 -1.59
C ALA A 395 -25.89 4.10 -1.09
N PRO A 396 -26.23 2.80 -1.24
CA PRO A 396 -27.46 2.25 -0.67
C PRO A 396 -27.52 2.40 0.85
N VAL A 397 -28.64 2.91 1.36
CA VAL A 397 -28.86 3.10 2.81
C VAL A 397 -29.41 1.82 3.43
N LYS A 398 -28.80 1.36 4.53
CA LYS A 398 -29.29 0.24 5.35
C LYS A 398 -30.04 0.72 6.59
N GLU A 399 -29.54 1.76 7.26
CA GLU A 399 -30.06 2.25 8.53
C GLU A 399 -29.98 3.78 8.59
N LEU A 400 -31.01 4.43 9.13
CA LEU A 400 -31.05 5.87 9.42
C LEU A 400 -31.21 6.07 10.92
N HIS A 401 -30.28 6.82 11.53
CA HIS A 401 -30.26 7.08 12.97
C HIS A 401 -30.91 8.44 13.30
N VAL A 402 -31.92 8.44 14.17
CA VAL A 402 -32.70 9.66 14.50
C VAL A 402 -32.85 9.81 16.02
N SER A 403 -32.66 11.03 16.53
CA SER A 403 -32.96 11.37 17.93
C SER A 403 -34.44 11.61 18.14
N GLU A 404 -35.04 10.96 19.13
CA GLU A 404 -36.39 11.20 19.61
C GLU A 404 -36.32 12.03 20.89
N ARG A 405 -36.98 13.20 20.89
CA ARG A 405 -36.91 14.21 21.95
C ARG A 405 -38.31 14.53 22.51
N GLY A 406 -39.16 13.50 22.57
CA GLY A 406 -40.54 13.60 23.06
C GLY A 406 -41.46 14.41 22.15
N PHE A 407 -42.43 15.10 22.77
CA PHE A 407 -43.48 15.84 22.07
C PHE A 407 -42.95 16.88 21.07
N GLY A 408 -41.73 17.40 21.26
CA GLY A 408 -41.13 18.41 20.40
C GLY A 408 -40.79 17.93 18.98
N ASN A 409 -40.61 16.62 18.75
CA ASN A 409 -40.33 16.10 17.41
C ASN A 409 -41.00 14.74 17.08
N GLN A 410 -41.96 14.29 17.89
CA GLN A 410 -42.65 13.01 17.67
C GLN A 410 -43.26 12.85 16.26
N GLU A 411 -43.82 13.92 15.68
CA GLU A 411 -44.42 13.88 14.34
C GLU A 411 -43.34 13.71 13.26
N PHE A 412 -42.19 14.38 13.44
CA PHE A 412 -41.03 14.21 12.57
C PHE A 412 -40.52 12.77 12.61
N VAL A 413 -40.35 12.19 13.81
CA VAL A 413 -39.90 10.81 13.98
C VAL A 413 -40.87 9.81 13.34
N ALA A 414 -42.18 10.01 13.54
CA ALA A 414 -43.21 9.15 12.95
C ALA A 414 -43.18 9.18 11.41
N LYS A 415 -43.02 10.38 10.81
CA LYS A 415 -42.89 10.54 9.36
C LYS A 415 -41.62 9.91 8.82
N ILE A 416 -40.48 10.08 9.50
CA ILE A 416 -39.22 9.43 9.10
C ILE A 416 -39.39 7.92 9.07
N LYS A 417 -39.93 7.33 10.14
CA LYS A 417 -40.17 5.88 10.21
C LYS A 417 -41.04 5.42 9.04
N GLN A 418 -42.13 6.12 8.78
CA GLN A 418 -43.04 5.81 7.67
C GLN A 418 -42.38 5.88 6.28
N ILE A 419 -41.44 6.81 6.07
CA ILE A 419 -40.77 7.01 4.77
C ILE A 419 -39.63 6.00 4.60
N VAL A 420 -38.76 5.87 5.59
CA VAL A 420 -37.53 5.07 5.53
C VAL A 420 -37.84 3.58 5.50
N GLU A 421 -38.75 3.10 6.34
CA GLU A 421 -39.08 1.66 6.36
C GLU A 421 -39.71 1.19 5.04
N LYS A 422 -40.35 2.08 4.28
CA LYS A 422 -40.87 1.77 2.94
C LYS A 422 -39.77 1.57 1.89
N THR A 423 -38.55 2.07 2.12
CA THR A 423 -37.41 1.84 1.22
C THR A 423 -36.69 0.53 1.53
N GLY A 424 -37.10 -0.21 2.58
CA GLY A 424 -36.41 -1.39 3.09
C GLY A 424 -35.25 -1.08 4.04
N ALA A 425 -34.96 0.21 4.28
CA ALA A 425 -33.98 0.63 5.28
C ALA A 425 -34.61 0.68 6.68
N LYS A 426 -33.80 0.52 7.72
CA LYS A 426 -34.25 0.58 9.11
C LYS A 426 -34.19 2.02 9.64
N ALA A 427 -35.24 2.47 10.33
CA ALA A 427 -35.21 3.72 11.09
C ALA A 427 -34.84 3.42 12.56
N GLN A 428 -33.59 3.68 12.93
CA GLN A 428 -33.09 3.50 14.29
C GLN A 428 -33.39 4.73 15.13
N ILE A 429 -34.40 4.60 15.97
CA ILE A 429 -34.85 5.68 16.86
C ILE A 429 -34.08 5.59 18.17
N ASN A 430 -33.41 6.67 18.53
CA ASN A 430 -32.65 6.80 19.75
C ASN A 430 -33.42 7.74 20.67
N SER A 431 -33.99 7.20 21.74
CA SER A 431 -34.69 8.00 22.72
C SER A 431 -33.71 8.88 23.51
N GLY A 432 -34.02 10.16 23.58
CA GLY A 432 -33.07 11.17 24.03
C GLY A 432 -31.99 11.48 23.00
N GLY A 433 -31.04 12.32 23.38
CA GLY A 433 -29.94 12.72 22.51
C GLY A 433 -30.10 14.10 21.88
N THR A 434 -29.04 14.52 21.18
CA THR A 434 -28.91 15.88 20.66
C THR A 434 -29.82 16.15 19.46
N THR A 435 -30.09 17.43 19.20
CA THR A 435 -30.77 17.84 17.96
C THR A 435 -29.91 17.57 16.73
N TRP A 436 -28.59 17.59 16.91
CA TRP A 436 -27.60 17.50 15.84
C TRP A 436 -26.96 16.12 15.80
N MET A 437 -27.76 15.08 15.52
CA MET A 437 -27.30 13.68 15.49
C MET A 437 -26.20 13.41 14.46
N GLN A 438 -26.17 14.21 13.38
CA GLN A 438 -25.14 14.13 12.34
C GLN A 438 -23.79 14.69 12.82
N ASP A 439 -23.80 15.64 13.75
CA ASP A 439 -22.57 16.27 14.25
C ASP A 439 -21.78 15.39 15.22
N THR A 440 -22.37 14.28 15.67
CA THR A 440 -21.86 13.45 16.78
C THR A 440 -20.83 12.44 16.36
N LYS A 441 -20.89 11.99 15.11
CA LYS A 441 -20.19 10.82 14.63
C LYS A 441 -20.25 10.74 13.11
N GLU A 442 -19.39 9.91 12.56
CA GLU A 442 -19.42 9.49 11.16
C GLU A 442 -19.37 7.95 11.14
N ILE A 443 -20.29 7.29 10.43
CA ILE A 443 -20.30 5.83 10.32
C ILE A 443 -19.64 5.47 8.99
N GLY A 444 -18.43 4.93 9.09
CA GLY A 444 -17.74 4.33 7.97
C GLY A 444 -17.71 2.81 8.07
N TYR A 445 -16.83 2.19 7.32
CA TYR A 445 -16.62 0.75 7.33
C TYR A 445 -15.16 0.40 7.07
N VAL A 446 -14.82 -0.83 7.41
CA VAL A 446 -13.59 -1.50 7.00
C VAL A 446 -13.95 -2.73 6.19
N GLN A 447 -13.05 -3.12 5.30
CA GLN A 447 -13.21 -4.28 4.45
C GLN A 447 -11.93 -5.10 4.46
N PHE A 448 -12.05 -6.39 4.78
CA PHE A 448 -10.91 -7.29 4.90
C PHE A 448 -11.27 -8.72 4.53
N PRO A 449 -10.32 -9.52 4.07
CA PRO A 449 -10.54 -10.93 3.82
C PRO A 449 -10.58 -11.71 5.15
N SER A 450 -11.59 -12.56 5.31
CA SER A 450 -11.69 -13.49 6.44
C SER A 450 -12.52 -14.71 6.04
N GLN A 451 -12.02 -15.91 6.37
CA GLN A 451 -12.70 -17.19 6.12
C GLN A 451 -13.16 -17.38 4.65
N GLY A 452 -12.26 -17.12 3.70
CA GLY A 452 -12.49 -17.32 2.27
C GLY A 452 -13.45 -16.30 1.61
N LYS A 453 -13.81 -15.23 2.31
CA LYS A 453 -14.72 -14.18 1.81
C LYS A 453 -14.26 -12.79 2.23
N THR A 454 -14.74 -11.78 1.51
CA THR A 454 -14.62 -10.40 1.95
C THR A 454 -15.62 -10.12 3.07
N HIS A 455 -15.11 -9.77 4.24
CA HIS A 455 -15.89 -9.29 5.38
C HIS A 455 -16.01 -7.76 5.34
N ASN A 456 -17.17 -7.24 5.77
CA ASN A 456 -17.43 -5.80 5.86
C ASN A 456 -17.98 -5.49 7.24
N MET A 457 -17.23 -4.72 8.01
CA MET A 457 -17.63 -4.30 9.35
C MET A 457 -17.84 -2.79 9.36
N ASN A 458 -18.96 -2.34 9.95
CA ASN A 458 -19.18 -0.90 10.15
C ASN A 458 -18.32 -0.42 11.31
N VAL A 459 -17.74 0.77 11.20
CA VAL A 459 -16.92 1.36 12.25
C VAL A 459 -17.29 2.83 12.41
N VAL A 460 -17.73 3.22 13.60
CA VAL A 460 -18.11 4.60 13.89
C VAL A 460 -16.94 5.42 14.43
N LEU A 461 -16.68 6.56 13.80
CA LEU A 461 -15.76 7.57 14.26
C LEU A 461 -16.51 8.60 15.12
N LYS A 462 -16.09 8.78 16.37
CA LYS A 462 -16.64 9.80 17.28
C LYS A 462 -16.14 11.21 16.96
N ALA A 463 -17.05 12.19 16.96
CA ALA A 463 -16.71 13.60 16.71
C ALA A 463 -15.95 14.27 17.87
N ASN A 464 -15.06 15.20 17.53
CA ASN A 464 -14.26 16.00 18.47
C ASN A 464 -14.99 17.26 18.95
N ARG A 465 -16.31 17.19 19.13
CA ARG A 465 -17.11 18.34 19.54
C ARG A 465 -17.01 18.61 21.05
N PRO A 466 -16.87 19.88 21.49
CA PRO A 466 -16.91 20.21 22.91
C PRO A 466 -18.35 20.20 23.44
N GLY A 467 -18.56 19.70 24.67
CA GLY A 467 -19.74 20.08 25.47
C GLY A 467 -20.93 19.13 25.50
N GLU A 468 -20.81 17.86 25.07
CA GLU A 468 -21.81 16.84 25.41
C GLU A 468 -21.06 15.57 25.86
N ASN A 469 -21.54 14.87 26.90
CA ASN A 469 -21.15 13.48 27.18
C ASN A 469 -21.74 12.60 26.08
N ASP A 470 -21.25 12.79 24.86
CA ASP A 470 -21.75 12.15 23.67
C ASP A 470 -21.22 10.73 23.61
N GLN A 471 -21.97 9.85 24.26
CA GLN A 471 -21.72 8.42 24.28
C GLN A 471 -22.43 7.72 23.11
N TYR A 472 -23.07 8.46 22.20
CA TYR A 472 -23.89 7.81 21.18
C TYR A 472 -23.04 6.98 20.21
N ALA A 473 -21.92 7.52 19.73
CA ALA A 473 -20.98 6.75 18.91
C ALA A 473 -20.55 5.47 19.66
N ARG A 474 -20.16 5.60 20.93
CA ARG A 474 -19.75 4.45 21.76
C ARG A 474 -20.89 3.45 21.98
N SER A 475 -22.14 3.90 22.06
CA SER A 475 -23.31 3.04 22.23
C SER A 475 -23.64 2.17 21.01
N LEU A 476 -22.97 2.41 19.87
CA LEU A 476 -23.08 1.56 18.68
C LEU A 476 -22.10 0.38 18.71
N LEU A 477 -21.13 0.38 19.63
CA LEU A 477 -20.17 -0.70 19.83
C LEU A 477 -20.89 -2.01 20.18
N LYS A 478 -20.56 -3.07 19.45
CA LYS A 478 -21.06 -4.46 19.57
C LYS A 478 -20.35 -5.34 18.52
N GLU A 479 -20.59 -6.65 18.54
CA GLU A 479 -20.22 -7.60 17.50
C GLU A 479 -20.47 -7.04 16.08
N ASP A 480 -19.43 -7.07 15.24
CA ASP A 480 -19.43 -6.60 13.85
C ASP A 480 -19.81 -5.10 13.71
N PHE A 481 -19.54 -4.31 14.74
CA PHE A 481 -19.69 -2.84 14.72
C PHE A 481 -18.65 -2.15 15.61
N GLY A 482 -17.56 -1.69 14.99
CA GLY A 482 -16.44 -1.06 15.68
C GLY A 482 -16.70 0.39 16.10
N TRP A 483 -15.93 0.86 17.09
CA TRP A 483 -15.93 2.24 17.55
C TRP A 483 -14.50 2.75 17.75
N PHE A 484 -14.25 3.99 17.34
CA PHE A 484 -13.00 4.67 17.64
C PHE A 484 -13.15 6.19 17.77
N GLU A 485 -12.12 6.81 18.35
CA GLU A 485 -11.97 8.26 18.43
C GLU A 485 -10.56 8.66 17.99
N VAL A 486 -10.46 9.85 17.38
CA VAL A 486 -9.17 10.40 16.94
C VAL A 486 -8.97 11.76 17.57
N GLY A 487 -7.95 11.90 18.40
CA GLY A 487 -7.61 13.17 19.02
C GLY A 487 -8.58 13.58 20.14
N LYS A 488 -8.62 14.89 20.43
CA LYS A 488 -9.45 15.47 21.48
C LYS A 488 -10.08 16.77 20.98
N PRO A 489 -11.23 17.19 21.53
CA PRO A 489 -11.83 18.48 21.23
C PRO A 489 -10.81 19.63 21.37
N ARG A 490 -10.75 20.49 20.35
CA ARG A 490 -9.88 21.67 20.36
C ARG A 490 -10.53 22.82 21.11
N GLN A 491 -9.69 23.66 21.73
CA GLN A 491 -10.13 24.92 22.36
C GLN A 491 -10.33 25.99 21.28
N LEU A 492 -11.45 25.89 20.55
CA LEU A 492 -11.83 26.85 19.51
C LEU A 492 -12.78 27.92 20.07
N ASP A 493 -12.68 29.13 19.51
CA ASP A 493 -13.65 30.19 19.79
C ASP A 493 -15.06 29.75 19.34
N PRO A 494 -16.14 30.28 19.96
CA PRO A 494 -17.49 29.82 19.70
C PRO A 494 -17.92 29.83 18.22
N LEU A 495 -17.40 30.75 17.40
CA LEU A 495 -17.77 30.87 15.98
C LEU A 495 -17.10 29.80 15.12
N ASN A 496 -16.02 29.17 15.59
CA ASN A 496 -15.27 28.18 14.84
C ASN A 496 -15.44 26.75 15.37
N ARG A 497 -16.16 26.51 16.48
CA ARG A 497 -16.33 25.16 17.05
C ARG A 497 -17.00 24.14 16.12
N TRP A 498 -17.80 24.60 15.15
CA TRP A 498 -18.51 23.74 14.19
C TRP A 498 -17.56 22.93 13.29
N VAL A 499 -16.30 23.35 13.13
CA VAL A 499 -15.36 22.67 12.22
C VAL A 499 -15.04 21.24 12.63
N ASP A 500 -15.16 20.92 13.93
CA ASP A 500 -14.91 19.59 14.51
C ASP A 500 -16.21 18.78 14.71
N ALA A 501 -17.36 19.33 14.30
CA ALA A 501 -18.62 18.59 14.20
C ALA A 501 -18.66 17.82 12.87
N TYR A 502 -19.20 16.61 12.87
CA TYR A 502 -19.12 15.76 11.67
C TYR A 502 -20.21 15.95 10.62
N GLY A 503 -21.17 16.87 10.83
CA GLY A 503 -21.86 17.50 9.69
C GLY A 503 -20.91 18.25 8.74
N ASN A 504 -19.67 18.50 9.15
CA ASN A 504 -18.60 19.07 8.33
C ASN A 504 -17.64 18.02 7.72
N LEU A 505 -17.86 16.72 7.95
CA LEU A 505 -17.01 15.64 7.43
C LEU A 505 -17.83 14.80 6.45
N GLU A 506 -17.50 14.86 5.16
CA GLU A 506 -18.31 14.23 4.11
C GLU A 506 -17.41 13.59 3.05
N VAL A 507 -17.98 12.74 2.18
CA VAL A 507 -17.26 12.11 1.08
C VAL A 507 -18.01 12.26 -0.23
N THR A 508 -17.27 12.58 -1.30
CA THR A 508 -17.85 12.65 -2.65
C THR A 508 -18.24 11.25 -3.15
N PRO A 509 -19.20 11.13 -4.08
CA PRO A 509 -19.35 9.90 -4.86
C PRO A 509 -18.04 9.52 -5.58
N PRO A 510 -17.91 8.29 -6.11
CA PRO A 510 -16.75 7.91 -6.91
C PRO A 510 -16.44 8.93 -8.02
N LEU A 511 -15.18 9.35 -8.10
CA LEU A 511 -14.66 10.28 -9.11
C LEU A 511 -13.60 9.58 -9.97
N PRO A 512 -13.31 10.07 -11.20
CA PRO A 512 -12.20 9.56 -11.98
C PRO A 512 -10.88 9.59 -11.20
N GLY A 513 -10.24 8.43 -11.02
CA GLY A 513 -9.02 8.27 -10.22
C GLY A 513 -9.23 8.18 -8.70
N TYR A 514 -10.47 8.20 -8.23
CA TYR A 514 -10.87 8.08 -6.82
C TYR A 514 -12.13 7.22 -6.71
N GLU A 515 -11.97 5.91 -6.85
CA GLU A 515 -13.07 4.93 -6.93
C GLU A 515 -13.93 4.88 -5.66
N LEU A 516 -13.36 5.25 -4.51
CA LEU A 516 -14.05 5.36 -3.22
C LEU A 516 -14.45 6.81 -2.89
N GLY A 517 -14.35 7.71 -3.87
CA GLY A 517 -14.55 9.13 -3.68
C GLY A 517 -13.40 9.81 -2.93
N ARG A 518 -13.65 11.04 -2.50
CA ARG A 518 -12.73 11.88 -1.74
C ARG A 518 -13.43 12.52 -0.57
N ILE A 519 -12.84 12.35 0.61
CA ILE A 519 -13.26 13.04 1.83
C ILE A 519 -13.05 14.55 1.63
N TYR A 520 -14.04 15.33 2.04
CA TYR A 520 -13.98 16.78 2.08
C TYR A 520 -14.55 17.30 3.40
N TYR A 521 -14.03 18.44 3.82
CA TYR A 521 -14.47 19.14 5.02
C TYR A 521 -14.18 20.63 4.90
N GLY A 522 -15.01 21.45 5.52
CA GLY A 522 -14.83 22.88 5.63
C GLY A 522 -13.72 23.24 6.63
N LYS A 523 -13.04 24.36 6.39
CA LYS A 523 -12.07 24.95 7.31
C LYS A 523 -12.58 26.27 7.83
N ALA A 524 -12.25 26.59 9.08
CA ALA A 524 -12.36 27.96 9.58
C ALA A 524 -11.45 28.88 8.75
N GLY A 525 -11.96 30.07 8.45
CA GLY A 525 -11.27 31.10 7.65
C GLY A 525 -10.26 31.92 8.44
#